data_AF-A0A938GGQ0-F1
#
_entry.id   AF-A0A938GGQ0-F1
#
_cell.length_a   1.000
_cell.length_b   1.000
_cell.length_c   1.000
_cell.angle_alpha   90.00
_cell.angle_beta   90.00
_cell.angle_gamma   90.00
#
_symmetry.space_group_name_H-M   'P 1'
#
loop_
_entity.id
_entity.type
_entity.pdbx_description
1 polymer ?
#
loop_
_entity_poly.entity_id
_entity_poly.type
_entity_poly.pdbx_seq_one_letter_code
_entity_poly.pdbx_strand_id
1 'polypeptide(L)'
;MSQTPGSIRSRRHDLDALRATAMLLGIFYHAALSFAAGIPWMVRDVSQAQGLNPHAPKLRLIRKALKDAIAEKGVNPYWPEKNAKSFEAADRQHQQTLVCAQCHVEYTCGPGTDKVVRDHFPWVKARDLQDHYTKTFEYQQDWKHALTGEPLIKSQHPAAETFWESKYERAGASCATCHMPKLTWGGKTFTSHWMTSPFKYLDRHLKGDKQFGAYPCAECHKVDADKLLTQAKRVQQHVFDLQRQTQQALSDAIDAIVAAKAAQERGTAVDTGKLKEAVRLHQLAHVRWENLVVLENSMGFHNPEEVMLELGKAVDFARQAQLLARETLQPPAR
;
A
#
# COMPACT_ATOMS: atom_id res chain seq x y z
N MET A 1 36.19 -43.52 28.87
CA MET A 1 34.82 -43.30 29.41
C MET A 1 33.85 -43.44 28.25
N SER A 2 33.05 -44.50 28.28
CA SER A 2 32.15 -44.94 27.20
C SER A 2 30.92 -44.04 27.12
N GLN A 3 30.60 -43.54 25.91
CA GLN A 3 29.29 -42.91 25.66
C GLN A 3 28.25 -43.99 25.36
N THR A 4 27.14 -43.96 26.09
CA THR A 4 26.00 -44.87 25.97
C THR A 4 25.16 -44.48 24.73
N PRO A 5 24.64 -45.44 23.93
CA PRO A 5 23.77 -45.11 22.80
C PRO A 5 22.41 -44.59 23.30
N GLY A 6 21.95 -43.47 22.74
CA GLY A 6 20.66 -42.86 23.06
C GLY A 6 19.48 -43.78 22.71
N SER A 7 18.60 -43.96 23.68
CA SER A 7 17.29 -44.62 23.54
C SER A 7 16.45 -43.94 22.47
N ILE A 8 16.10 -44.68 21.41
CA ILE A 8 15.09 -44.27 20.43
C ILE A 8 13.73 -44.33 21.14
N ARG A 9 13.16 -43.17 21.49
CA ARG A 9 11.78 -43.10 22.01
C ARG A 9 10.82 -43.70 20.98
N SER A 10 10.13 -44.78 21.34
CA SER A 10 9.09 -45.37 20.47
C SER A 10 7.99 -44.34 20.21
N ARG A 11 7.61 -44.16 18.94
CA ARG A 11 6.56 -43.23 18.53
C ARG A 11 5.24 -43.59 19.23
N ARG A 12 4.68 -42.63 19.97
CA ARG A 12 3.45 -42.77 20.75
C ARG A 12 2.25 -42.46 19.87
N HIS A 13 1.77 -43.47 19.15
CA HIS A 13 0.65 -43.37 18.22
C HIS A 13 -0.67 -42.93 18.89
N ASP A 14 -0.81 -43.17 20.20
CA ASP A 14 -1.89 -42.67 21.06
C ASP A 14 -1.93 -41.13 21.10
N LEU A 15 -0.77 -40.48 21.23
CA LEU A 15 -0.68 -39.03 21.28
C LEU A 15 -0.90 -38.38 19.91
N ASP A 16 -0.45 -39.05 18.84
CA ASP A 16 -0.68 -38.59 17.47
C ASP A 16 -2.18 -38.67 17.10
N ALA A 17 -2.89 -39.72 17.54
CA ALA A 17 -4.34 -39.86 17.36
C ALA A 17 -5.15 -38.81 18.14
N LEU A 18 -4.73 -38.46 19.37
CA LEU A 18 -5.35 -37.40 20.16
C LEU A 18 -5.17 -36.02 19.51
N ARG A 19 -3.98 -35.73 18.96
CA ARG A 19 -3.71 -34.49 18.22
C ARG A 19 -4.55 -34.40 16.95
N ALA A 20 -4.65 -35.48 16.19
CA ALA A 20 -5.48 -35.52 14.98
C ALA A 20 -6.96 -35.29 15.31
N THR A 21 -7.48 -35.93 16.36
CA THR A 21 -8.86 -35.73 16.83
C THR A 21 -9.12 -34.29 17.27
N ALA A 22 -8.19 -33.69 18.03
CA ALA A 22 -8.31 -32.30 18.46
C ALA A 22 -8.30 -31.32 17.26
N MET A 23 -7.46 -31.56 16.25
CA MET A 23 -7.46 -30.76 15.02
C MET A 23 -8.77 -30.90 14.24
N LEU A 24 -9.32 -32.11 14.11
CA LEU A 24 -10.58 -32.35 13.42
C LEU A 24 -11.76 -31.68 14.14
N LEU A 25 -11.82 -31.78 15.47
CA LEU A 25 -12.82 -31.07 16.28
C LEU A 25 -12.69 -29.55 16.13
N GLY A 26 -11.46 -29.02 16.07
CA GLY A 26 -11.21 -27.61 15.78
C GLY A 26 -11.74 -27.18 14.41
N ILE A 27 -11.50 -27.96 13.36
CA ILE A 27 -12.00 -27.69 12.00
C ILE A 27 -13.54 -27.73 11.98
N PHE A 28 -14.15 -28.74 12.56
CA PHE A 28 -15.61 -28.85 12.65
C PHE A 28 -16.23 -27.70 13.43
N TYR A 29 -15.61 -27.29 14.54
CA TYR A 29 -16.07 -26.15 15.34
C TYR A 29 -16.02 -24.85 14.53
N HIS A 30 -14.92 -24.57 13.81
CA HIS A 30 -14.81 -23.37 12.98
C HIS A 30 -15.78 -23.40 11.78
N ALA A 31 -15.98 -24.57 11.16
CA ALA A 31 -16.96 -24.73 10.10
C ALA A 31 -18.39 -24.51 10.64
N ALA A 32 -18.75 -25.10 11.78
CA ALA A 32 -20.06 -24.94 12.39
C ALA A 32 -20.34 -23.49 12.82
N LEU A 33 -19.34 -22.78 13.37
CA LEU A 33 -19.45 -21.35 13.70
C LEU A 33 -19.75 -20.49 12.46
N SER A 34 -19.32 -20.92 11.28
CA SER A 34 -19.61 -20.25 9.99
C SER A 34 -21.08 -20.32 9.57
N PHE A 35 -21.85 -21.23 10.16
CA PHE A 35 -23.27 -21.42 9.87
C PHE A 35 -24.18 -21.21 11.09
N ALA A 36 -23.61 -20.93 12.27
CA ALA A 36 -24.37 -20.63 13.48
C ALA A 36 -25.00 -19.24 13.40
N ALA A 37 -26.33 -19.19 13.29
CA ALA A 37 -27.09 -17.94 13.30
C ALA A 37 -26.92 -17.21 14.65
N GLY A 38 -26.66 -15.89 14.61
CA GLY A 38 -26.58 -15.04 15.81
C GLY A 38 -25.17 -14.75 16.33
N ILE A 39 -24.13 -15.33 15.74
CA ILE A 39 -22.75 -14.86 15.94
C ILE A 39 -22.58 -13.62 15.06
N PRO A 40 -22.24 -12.44 15.61
CA PRO A 40 -21.97 -11.26 14.80
C PRO A 40 -20.67 -11.52 14.03
N TRP A 41 -20.80 -12.09 12.84
CA TRP A 41 -19.73 -12.09 11.87
C TRP A 41 -19.37 -10.62 11.62
N MET A 42 -18.19 -10.19 12.08
CA MET A 42 -17.65 -8.85 11.80
C MET A 42 -17.51 -8.58 10.30
N VAL A 43 -17.60 -9.64 9.47
CA VAL A 43 -17.62 -9.56 8.02
C VAL A 43 -19.08 -9.59 7.56
N ARG A 44 -19.64 -8.41 7.29
CA ARG A 44 -20.81 -8.28 6.42
C ARG A 44 -20.35 -8.34 4.97
N ASP A 45 -21.12 -9.01 4.12
CA ASP A 45 -20.92 -8.98 2.67
C ASP A 45 -20.81 -7.52 2.19
N VAL A 46 -19.81 -7.24 1.35
CA VAL A 46 -19.63 -5.92 0.72
C VAL A 46 -20.85 -5.49 -0.10
N SER A 47 -21.68 -6.44 -0.57
CA SER A 47 -22.97 -6.16 -1.20
C SER A 47 -24.01 -5.58 -0.23
N GLN A 48 -23.85 -5.82 1.08
CA GLN A 48 -24.66 -5.29 2.17
C GLN A 48 -23.95 -4.16 2.95
N ALA A 49 -22.71 -3.82 2.57
CA ALA A 49 -21.99 -2.71 3.16
C ALA A 49 -22.65 -1.39 2.75
N GLN A 50 -22.75 -0.47 3.72
CA GLN A 50 -23.42 0.81 3.57
C GLN A 50 -22.73 1.77 2.56
N GLY A 51 -21.81 1.33 1.70
CA GLY A 51 -21.22 2.14 0.62
C GLY A 51 -22.12 2.26 -0.62
N LEU A 52 -23.02 1.29 -0.82
CA LEU A 52 -24.06 1.30 -1.84
C LEU A 52 -25.42 1.22 -1.12
N ASN A 53 -26.42 1.97 -1.56
CA ASN A 53 -27.80 1.70 -1.15
C ASN A 53 -28.35 0.67 -2.15
N PRO A 54 -28.67 -0.57 -1.74
CA PRO A 54 -29.24 -1.56 -2.66
C PRO A 54 -30.60 -1.13 -3.26
N HIS A 55 -31.18 -0.04 -2.75
CA HIS A 55 -32.45 0.53 -3.19
C HIS A 55 -32.34 1.94 -3.82
N ALA A 56 -31.14 2.53 -3.95
CA ALA A 56 -30.94 3.80 -4.67
C ALA A 56 -29.51 3.94 -5.25
N PRO A 57 -29.33 4.34 -6.52
CA PRO A 57 -28.03 4.40 -7.20
C PRO A 57 -27.12 5.58 -6.77
N LYS A 58 -27.28 6.09 -5.54
CA LYS A 58 -26.50 7.22 -5.04
C LYS A 58 -25.23 6.72 -4.34
N LEU A 59 -24.08 7.19 -4.83
CA LEU A 59 -22.79 6.97 -4.17
C LEU A 59 -22.78 7.68 -2.81
N ARG A 60 -22.11 7.10 -1.80
CA ARG A 60 -21.96 7.70 -0.47
C ARG A 60 -20.67 7.28 0.21
N LEU A 61 -20.17 8.15 1.09
CA LEU A 61 -19.07 7.81 2.00
C LEU A 61 -19.62 7.36 3.37
N ILE A 62 -19.00 6.34 3.94
CA ILE A 62 -19.31 5.82 5.27
C ILE A 62 -18.11 5.88 6.23
N ARG A 63 -16.88 5.95 5.72
CA ARG A 63 -15.68 6.03 6.55
C ARG A 63 -15.53 7.40 7.19
N LYS A 64 -15.48 7.44 8.52
CA LYS A 64 -15.35 8.68 9.29
C LYS A 64 -14.01 9.37 9.02
N ALA A 65 -12.89 8.64 9.13
CA ALA A 65 -11.55 9.20 8.89
C ALA A 65 -11.44 9.88 7.51
N LEU A 66 -12.01 9.28 6.46
CA LEU A 66 -12.06 9.89 5.13
C LEU A 66 -12.91 11.18 5.11
N LYS A 67 -14.08 11.17 5.75
CA LYS A 67 -14.94 12.37 5.82
C LYS A 67 -14.24 13.51 6.55
N ASP A 68 -13.55 13.20 7.64
CA ASP A 68 -12.80 14.19 8.42
C ASP A 68 -11.65 14.77 7.58
N ALA A 69 -10.88 13.90 6.89
CA ALA A 69 -9.82 14.33 5.98
C ALA A 69 -10.34 15.22 4.84
N ILE A 70 -11.50 14.89 4.25
CA ILE A 70 -12.14 15.72 3.21
C ILE A 70 -12.62 17.06 3.79
N ALA A 71 -13.19 17.09 4.99
CA ALA A 71 -13.65 18.33 5.60
C ALA A 71 -12.48 19.29 5.86
N GLU A 72 -11.34 18.76 6.31
CA GLU A 72 -10.12 19.53 6.56
C GLU A 72 -9.42 19.93 5.24
N LYS A 73 -9.01 18.94 4.45
CA LYS A 73 -8.09 19.10 3.32
C LYS A 73 -8.80 19.21 1.98
N GLY A 74 -10.03 18.75 1.89
CA GLY A 74 -10.82 18.66 0.67
C GLY A 74 -10.67 17.32 -0.05
N VAL A 75 -11.45 17.12 -1.10
CA VAL A 75 -11.51 15.85 -1.84
C VAL A 75 -10.25 15.49 -2.60
N ASN A 76 -9.44 16.49 -2.99
CA ASN A 76 -8.10 16.32 -3.53
C ASN A 76 -7.28 17.60 -3.24
N PRO A 77 -6.45 17.63 -2.18
CA PRO A 77 -5.67 18.80 -1.82
C PRO A 77 -4.60 19.18 -2.86
N TYR A 78 -4.31 18.31 -3.82
CA TYR A 78 -3.35 18.53 -4.92
C TYR A 78 -4.03 18.97 -6.23
N TRP A 79 -5.34 19.26 -6.18
CA TRP A 79 -6.08 19.88 -7.29
C TRP A 79 -6.93 21.06 -6.80
N PRO A 80 -6.32 22.23 -6.52
CA PRO A 80 -7.00 23.38 -5.92
C PRO A 80 -8.28 23.80 -6.66
N GLU A 81 -8.28 23.78 -7.99
CA GLU A 81 -9.42 24.18 -8.83
C GLU A 81 -10.63 23.24 -8.71
N LYS A 82 -10.43 22.01 -8.22
CA LYS A 82 -11.48 21.00 -8.05
C LYS A 82 -11.55 20.44 -6.62
N ASN A 83 -11.04 21.17 -5.64
CA ASN A 83 -10.92 20.68 -4.26
C ASN A 83 -12.15 21.00 -3.38
N ALA A 84 -13.30 20.43 -3.72
CA ALA A 84 -14.51 20.55 -2.90
C ALA A 84 -14.28 20.08 -1.44
N LYS A 85 -14.96 20.70 -0.48
CA LYS A 85 -14.84 20.39 0.97
C LYS A 85 -15.85 19.36 1.48
N SER A 86 -16.61 18.74 0.59
CA SER A 86 -17.51 17.63 0.91
C SER A 86 -17.69 16.71 -0.28
N PHE A 87 -18.11 15.47 -0.02
CA PHE A 87 -18.40 14.48 -1.05
C PHE A 87 -19.56 14.93 -1.95
N GLU A 88 -20.59 15.53 -1.36
CA GLU A 88 -21.80 15.98 -2.06
C GLU A 88 -21.51 17.14 -3.01
N ALA A 89 -20.58 18.03 -2.65
CA ALA A 89 -20.16 19.15 -3.47
C ALA A 89 -19.10 18.79 -4.52
N ALA A 90 -18.51 17.59 -4.43
CA ALA A 90 -17.49 17.13 -5.35
C ALA A 90 -18.08 16.81 -6.74
N ASP A 91 -17.28 17.03 -7.78
CA ASP A 91 -17.68 16.63 -9.13
C ASP A 91 -17.77 15.10 -9.26
N ARG A 92 -18.38 14.63 -10.36
CA ARG A 92 -18.64 13.20 -10.56
C ARG A 92 -17.37 12.36 -10.58
N GLN A 93 -16.28 12.91 -11.12
CA GLN A 93 -14.98 12.24 -11.20
C GLN A 93 -14.44 11.98 -9.79
N HIS A 94 -14.39 13.01 -8.94
CA HIS A 94 -13.96 12.88 -7.55
C HIS A 94 -14.89 11.96 -6.77
N GLN A 95 -16.21 12.06 -6.93
CA GLN A 95 -17.14 11.15 -6.25
C GLN A 95 -16.87 9.68 -6.58
N GLN A 96 -16.55 9.35 -7.84
CA GLN A 96 -16.22 7.98 -8.23
C GLN A 96 -14.90 7.50 -7.61
N THR A 97 -13.88 8.36 -7.56
CA THR A 97 -12.60 8.04 -6.91
C THR A 97 -12.75 7.88 -5.39
N LEU A 98 -13.50 8.76 -4.73
CA LEU A 98 -13.66 8.78 -3.27
C LEU A 98 -14.39 7.55 -2.72
N VAL A 99 -15.28 6.93 -3.50
CA VAL A 99 -15.92 5.68 -3.09
C VAL A 99 -14.88 4.57 -2.92
N CYS A 100 -13.87 4.53 -3.78
CA CYS A 100 -12.72 3.62 -3.66
C CYS A 100 -11.77 4.04 -2.53
N ALA A 101 -11.59 5.35 -2.33
CA ALA A 101 -10.75 5.92 -1.28
C ALA A 101 -11.31 5.72 0.15
N GLN A 102 -12.47 5.09 0.31
CA GLN A 102 -12.88 4.59 1.62
C GLN A 102 -11.96 3.50 2.15
N CYS A 103 -11.24 2.81 1.26
CA CYS A 103 -10.32 1.76 1.64
C CYS A 103 -8.94 1.93 0.99
N HIS A 104 -8.87 2.34 -0.28
CA HIS A 104 -7.61 2.37 -1.03
C HIS A 104 -6.82 3.67 -0.84
N VAL A 105 -6.35 3.85 0.38
CA VAL A 105 -5.63 5.05 0.87
C VAL A 105 -4.52 4.66 1.83
N GLU A 106 -3.63 5.61 2.11
CA GLU A 106 -2.74 5.57 3.27
C GLU A 106 -3.55 5.81 4.55
N TYR A 107 -3.23 5.07 5.62
CA TYR A 107 -3.88 5.26 6.92
C TYR A 107 -3.08 4.69 8.08
N THR A 108 -3.22 5.27 9.26
CA THR A 108 -2.88 4.58 10.51
C THR A 108 -4.15 4.02 11.16
N CYS A 109 -4.17 2.73 11.46
CA CYS A 109 -5.27 2.10 12.20
C CYS A 109 -4.74 1.19 13.31
N GLY A 110 -5.33 1.30 14.49
CA GLY A 110 -4.99 0.47 15.65
C GLY A 110 -3.93 1.09 16.56
N PRO A 111 -3.42 0.32 17.53
CA PRO A 111 -2.44 0.81 18.49
C PRO A 111 -1.06 0.98 17.86
N GLY A 112 -0.44 2.14 18.07
CA GLY A 112 0.97 2.38 17.74
C GLY A 112 1.93 1.84 18.81
N THR A 113 3.21 2.20 18.69
CA THR A 113 4.26 1.89 19.68
C THR A 113 4.00 2.47 21.07
N ASP A 114 3.28 3.59 21.13
CA ASP A 114 2.80 4.26 22.34
C ASP A 114 1.49 3.66 22.88
N LYS A 115 0.97 2.62 22.22
CA LYS A 115 -0.31 1.95 22.53
C LYS A 115 -1.55 2.81 22.34
N VAL A 116 -1.42 4.01 21.76
CA VAL A 116 -2.57 4.86 21.44
C VAL A 116 -3.25 4.32 20.17
N VAL A 117 -4.55 4.04 20.29
CA VAL A 117 -5.37 3.58 19.16
C VAL A 117 -5.69 4.75 18.23
N ARG A 118 -5.37 4.59 16.95
CA ARG A 118 -5.59 5.60 15.90
C ARG A 118 -6.56 5.08 14.83
N ASP A 119 -7.27 6.01 14.20
CA ASP A 119 -7.99 5.83 12.94
C ASP A 119 -7.82 7.15 12.17
N HIS A 120 -6.72 7.24 11.41
CA HIS A 120 -6.26 8.50 10.84
C HIS A 120 -5.87 8.32 9.38
N PHE A 121 -6.46 9.13 8.51
CA PHE A 121 -6.08 9.20 7.09
C PHE A 121 -5.22 10.46 6.93
N PRO A 122 -3.90 10.34 6.73
CA PRO A 122 -3.06 11.52 6.55
C PRO A 122 -3.46 12.28 5.29
N TRP A 123 -3.98 11.60 4.25
CA TRP A 123 -4.55 12.24 3.07
C TRP A 123 -3.55 13.18 2.39
N VAL A 124 -2.33 12.68 2.25
CA VAL A 124 -1.17 13.35 1.65
C VAL A 124 -0.41 12.37 0.78
N LYS A 125 0.36 12.89 -0.17
CA LYS A 125 1.23 12.11 -1.05
C LYS A 125 2.46 11.57 -0.30
N ALA A 126 3.08 10.55 -0.87
CA ALA A 126 4.31 9.92 -0.34
C ALA A 126 5.40 10.94 0.00
N ARG A 127 5.54 12.00 -0.82
CA ARG A 127 6.54 13.06 -0.62
C ARG A 127 6.36 13.87 0.68
N ASP A 128 5.13 13.95 1.18
CA ASP A 128 4.72 14.75 2.34
C ASP A 128 4.44 13.88 3.58
N LEU A 129 4.38 12.55 3.42
CA LEU A 129 3.91 11.63 4.46
C LEU A 129 4.79 11.61 5.71
N GLN A 130 6.11 11.62 5.52
CA GLN A 130 7.05 11.64 6.64
C GLN A 130 6.89 12.88 7.51
N ASP A 131 6.76 14.05 6.89
CA ASP A 131 6.57 15.31 7.60
C ASP A 131 5.23 15.33 8.33
N HIS A 132 4.17 14.83 7.69
CA HIS A 132 2.86 14.69 8.32
C HIS A 132 2.96 13.82 9.58
N TYR A 133 3.49 12.60 9.48
CA TYR A 133 3.57 11.70 10.63
C TYR A 133 4.56 12.15 11.71
N THR A 134 5.69 12.75 11.34
CA THR A 134 6.64 13.28 12.33
C THR A 134 6.00 14.41 13.14
N LYS A 135 5.27 15.33 12.49
CA LYS A 135 4.56 16.42 13.18
C LYS A 135 3.35 15.95 13.99
N THR A 136 2.65 14.92 13.52
CA THR A 136 1.39 14.49 14.16
C THR A 136 1.63 13.49 15.29
N PHE A 137 2.61 12.60 15.13
CA PHE A 137 2.78 11.41 15.97
C PHE A 137 4.22 11.15 16.42
N GLU A 138 5.21 11.94 15.99
CA GLU A 138 6.62 11.73 16.32
C GLU A 138 7.11 10.28 16.04
N TYR A 139 6.64 9.69 14.94
CA TYR A 139 6.86 8.28 14.54
C TYR A 139 6.27 7.20 15.47
N GLN A 140 5.47 7.57 16.47
CA GLN A 140 4.94 6.60 17.43
C GLN A 140 3.84 5.70 16.85
N GLN A 141 3.28 6.06 15.69
CA GLN A 141 2.11 5.42 15.12
C GLN A 141 2.33 4.00 14.60
N ASP A 142 3.59 3.60 14.36
CA ASP A 142 3.93 2.39 13.61
C ASP A 142 4.85 1.43 14.38
N TRP A 143 6.15 1.39 14.06
CA TRP A 143 7.07 0.38 14.60
C TRP A 143 8.52 0.85 14.65
N LYS A 144 9.34 0.13 15.43
CA LYS A 144 10.78 0.31 15.52
C LYS A 144 11.49 -0.81 14.76
N HIS A 145 12.36 -0.45 13.84
CA HIS A 145 13.09 -1.41 13.03
C HIS A 145 14.11 -2.19 13.86
N ALA A 146 14.04 -3.53 13.80
CA ALA A 146 14.77 -4.40 14.71
C ALA A 146 16.30 -4.29 14.57
N LEU A 147 16.82 -4.13 13.34
CA LEU A 147 18.27 -4.05 13.10
C LEU A 147 18.83 -2.65 13.43
N THR A 148 18.30 -1.61 12.80
CA THR A 148 18.76 -0.23 13.01
C THR A 148 18.37 0.33 14.36
N GLY A 149 17.32 -0.19 15.02
CA GLY A 149 16.77 0.39 16.24
C GLY A 149 16.17 1.78 16.03
N GLU A 150 15.74 2.11 14.81
CA GLU A 150 15.14 3.40 14.46
C GLU A 150 13.66 3.25 14.14
N PRO A 151 12.82 4.25 14.41
CA PRO A 151 11.42 4.16 14.04
C PRO A 151 11.24 4.29 12.52
N LEU A 152 10.26 3.58 11.98
CA LEU A 152 9.88 3.65 10.57
C LEU A 152 8.37 3.81 10.44
N ILE A 153 7.96 4.41 9.33
CA ILE A 153 6.56 4.50 8.92
C ILE A 153 6.19 3.20 8.22
N LYS A 154 5.01 2.66 8.54
CA LYS A 154 4.39 1.56 7.80
C LYS A 154 3.29 2.14 6.94
N SER A 155 3.52 2.25 5.64
CA SER A 155 2.48 2.67 4.70
C SER A 155 1.44 1.57 4.44
N GLN A 156 0.27 1.97 3.94
CA GLN A 156 -0.85 1.12 3.55
C GLN A 156 -1.42 1.62 2.22
N HIS A 157 -1.70 0.68 1.33
CA HIS A 157 -2.20 0.83 -0.05
C HIS A 157 -2.73 2.22 -0.50
N PRO A 158 -1.83 3.17 -0.85
CA PRO A 158 -2.13 4.59 -1.06
C PRO A 158 -2.57 4.88 -2.51
N ALA A 159 -3.56 4.12 -2.99
CA ALA A 159 -3.90 4.12 -4.41
C ALA A 159 -4.54 5.44 -4.85
N ALA A 160 -5.40 6.05 -4.01
CA ALA A 160 -6.00 7.35 -4.31
C ALA A 160 -4.94 8.46 -4.36
N GLU A 161 -4.05 8.49 -3.37
CA GLU A 161 -3.00 9.50 -3.24
C GLU A 161 -1.99 9.40 -4.38
N THR A 162 -1.62 8.18 -4.78
CA THR A 162 -0.75 7.94 -5.93
C THR A 162 -1.44 8.32 -7.24
N PHE A 163 -2.74 8.06 -7.39
CA PHE A 163 -3.50 8.42 -8.58
C PHE A 163 -3.61 9.93 -8.80
N TRP A 164 -3.58 10.73 -7.74
CA TRP A 164 -3.66 12.18 -7.83
C TRP A 164 -2.51 12.78 -8.63
N GLU A 165 -2.79 13.90 -9.30
CA GLU A 165 -1.87 14.60 -10.22
C GLU A 165 -1.47 13.79 -11.46
N SER A 166 -1.91 12.55 -11.59
CA SER A 166 -1.59 11.72 -12.76
C SER A 166 -2.21 12.31 -14.02
N LYS A 167 -1.57 12.03 -15.16
CA LYS A 167 -2.14 12.36 -16.48
C LYS A 167 -3.54 11.77 -16.70
N TYR A 168 -3.87 10.65 -16.05
CA TYR A 168 -5.19 10.02 -16.15
C TYR A 168 -6.24 10.83 -15.39
N GLU A 169 -5.92 11.21 -14.14
CA GLU A 169 -6.81 12.07 -13.35
C GLU A 169 -7.01 13.41 -14.05
N ARG A 170 -5.93 14.04 -14.54
CA ARG A 170 -6.00 15.31 -15.28
C ARG A 170 -6.81 15.19 -16.58
N ALA A 171 -6.84 14.02 -17.20
CA ALA A 171 -7.67 13.73 -18.38
C ALA A 171 -9.14 13.41 -18.06
N GLY A 172 -9.55 13.44 -16.78
CA GLY A 172 -10.92 13.20 -16.36
C GLY A 172 -11.25 11.76 -15.96
N ALA A 173 -10.25 10.85 -15.96
CA ALA A 173 -10.48 9.48 -15.52
C ALA A 173 -10.70 9.40 -14.00
N SER A 174 -11.49 8.42 -13.56
CA SER A 174 -11.62 8.03 -12.16
C SER A 174 -11.27 6.55 -12.00
N CYS A 175 -11.21 6.06 -10.76
CA CYS A 175 -11.03 4.63 -10.50
C CYS A 175 -12.07 3.78 -11.24
N ALA A 176 -13.32 4.26 -11.30
CA ALA A 176 -14.42 3.57 -11.97
C ALA A 176 -14.26 3.49 -13.50
N THR A 177 -13.60 4.48 -14.13
CA THR A 177 -13.31 4.47 -15.57
C THR A 177 -12.58 3.19 -15.98
N CYS A 178 -11.56 2.79 -15.22
CA CYS A 178 -10.73 1.64 -15.55
C CYS A 178 -11.18 0.33 -14.90
N HIS A 179 -11.59 0.37 -13.62
CA HIS A 179 -11.87 -0.83 -12.83
C HIS A 179 -13.34 -1.28 -12.86
N MET A 180 -14.24 -0.40 -13.31
CA MET A 180 -15.68 -0.66 -13.38
C MET A 180 -16.22 -0.30 -14.78
N PRO A 181 -15.66 -0.87 -15.86
CA PRO A 181 -16.04 -0.51 -17.22
C PRO A 181 -17.51 -0.83 -17.49
N LYS A 182 -18.10 -0.13 -18.46
CA LYS A 182 -19.43 -0.45 -18.97
C LYS A 182 -19.39 -1.75 -19.76
N LEU A 183 -20.32 -2.66 -19.47
CA LEU A 183 -20.54 -3.89 -20.23
C LEU A 183 -21.96 -3.89 -20.80
N THR A 184 -22.14 -4.51 -21.96
CA THR A 184 -23.46 -4.67 -22.59
C THR A 184 -23.83 -6.14 -22.67
N TRP A 185 -24.98 -6.49 -22.10
CA TRP A 185 -25.52 -7.85 -22.16
C TRP A 185 -27.03 -7.78 -22.39
N GLY A 186 -27.54 -8.58 -23.34
CA GLY A 186 -28.96 -8.60 -23.67
C GLY A 186 -29.54 -7.24 -24.06
N GLY A 187 -28.75 -6.39 -24.74
CA GLY A 187 -29.16 -5.03 -25.15
C GLY A 187 -29.18 -3.98 -24.02
N LYS A 188 -28.77 -4.35 -22.79
CA LYS A 188 -28.69 -3.42 -21.65
C LYS A 188 -27.24 -3.17 -21.28
N THR A 189 -26.90 -1.90 -21.02
CA THR A 189 -25.57 -1.50 -20.56
C THR A 189 -25.57 -1.29 -19.05
N PHE A 190 -24.61 -1.87 -18.36
CA PHE A 190 -24.44 -1.77 -16.91
C PHE A 190 -22.99 -1.48 -16.55
N THR A 191 -22.77 -0.94 -15.34
CA THR A 191 -21.43 -0.79 -14.77
C THR A 191 -20.97 -2.13 -14.23
N SER A 192 -19.81 -2.62 -14.67
CA SER A 192 -19.25 -3.83 -14.09
C SER A 192 -18.87 -3.61 -12.63
N HIS A 193 -19.28 -4.54 -11.77
CA HIS A 193 -18.88 -4.59 -10.36
C HIS A 193 -17.85 -5.70 -10.11
N TRP A 194 -17.30 -6.33 -11.15
CA TRP A 194 -16.17 -7.22 -11.02
C TRP A 194 -14.88 -6.40 -10.84
N MET A 195 -14.68 -5.90 -9.63
CA MET A 195 -13.54 -5.05 -9.27
C MET A 195 -12.25 -5.89 -9.35
N THR A 196 -11.50 -5.70 -10.43
CA THR A 196 -10.27 -6.45 -10.67
C THR A 196 -9.27 -5.62 -11.46
N SER A 197 -8.11 -6.19 -11.76
CA SER A 197 -7.14 -5.51 -12.64
C SER A 197 -7.79 -5.24 -14.01
N PRO A 198 -7.70 -4.02 -14.56
CA PRO A 198 -8.20 -3.69 -15.90
C PRO A 198 -7.61 -4.61 -16.99
N PHE A 199 -6.43 -5.19 -16.75
CA PHE A 199 -5.83 -6.17 -17.66
C PHE A 199 -6.62 -7.46 -17.80
N LYS A 200 -7.45 -7.84 -16.81
CA LYS A 200 -8.32 -9.03 -16.95
C LYS A 200 -9.48 -8.76 -17.90
N TYR A 201 -10.05 -7.55 -17.88
CA TYR A 201 -11.03 -7.14 -18.89
C TYR A 201 -10.40 -7.10 -20.27
N LEU A 202 -9.19 -6.54 -20.35
CA LEU A 202 -8.45 -6.40 -21.60
C LEU A 202 -8.04 -7.75 -22.20
N ASP A 203 -7.58 -8.69 -21.38
CA ASP A 203 -7.25 -10.05 -21.79
C ASP A 203 -8.48 -10.76 -22.40
N ARG A 204 -9.65 -10.65 -21.76
CA ARG A 204 -10.90 -11.18 -22.30
C ARG A 204 -11.31 -10.49 -23.61
N HIS A 205 -11.17 -9.16 -23.67
CA HIS A 205 -11.45 -8.40 -24.89
C HIS A 205 -10.57 -8.85 -26.06
N LEU A 206 -9.26 -9.00 -25.84
CA LEU A 206 -8.29 -9.48 -26.84
C LEU A 206 -8.59 -10.92 -27.28
N LYS A 207 -9.18 -11.74 -26.41
CA LYS A 207 -9.66 -13.10 -26.72
C LYS A 207 -11.03 -13.13 -27.41
N GLY A 208 -11.62 -11.97 -27.71
CA GLY A 208 -12.90 -11.86 -28.42
C GLY A 208 -14.14 -12.07 -27.56
N ASP A 209 -14.02 -12.01 -26.22
CA ASP A 209 -15.16 -12.12 -25.31
C ASP A 209 -16.04 -10.87 -25.38
N LYS A 210 -17.16 -10.98 -26.10
CA LYS A 210 -18.13 -9.88 -26.27
C LYS A 210 -19.04 -9.68 -25.06
N GLN A 211 -19.08 -10.63 -24.12
CA GLN A 211 -20.01 -10.58 -22.99
C GLN A 211 -19.40 -9.87 -21.79
N PHE A 212 -18.12 -10.11 -21.53
CA PHE A 212 -17.45 -9.64 -20.32
C PHE A 212 -16.02 -9.15 -20.57
N GLY A 213 -15.52 -9.23 -21.80
CA GLY A 213 -14.35 -8.47 -22.20
C GLY A 213 -14.68 -6.99 -22.31
N ALA A 214 -13.77 -6.14 -21.85
CA ALA A 214 -13.89 -4.70 -22.04
C ALA A 214 -12.52 -4.12 -22.37
N TYR A 215 -12.54 -3.00 -23.10
CA TYR A 215 -11.36 -2.20 -23.34
C TYR A 215 -11.52 -0.83 -22.67
N PRO A 216 -11.23 -0.71 -21.36
CA PRO A 216 -11.48 0.53 -20.62
C PRO A 216 -10.71 1.74 -21.18
N CYS A 217 -9.55 1.50 -21.81
CA CYS A 217 -8.75 2.57 -22.40
C CYS A 217 -9.38 3.15 -23.69
N ALA A 218 -10.31 2.44 -24.33
CA ALA A 218 -10.95 2.88 -25.58
C ALA A 218 -11.76 4.17 -25.43
N GLU A 219 -12.20 4.49 -24.20
CA GLU A 219 -12.93 5.73 -23.92
C GLU A 219 -12.08 6.97 -24.21
N CYS A 220 -10.75 6.87 -24.09
CA CYS A 220 -9.82 7.98 -24.28
C CYS A 220 -8.78 7.75 -25.39
N HIS A 221 -8.48 6.49 -25.73
CA HIS A 221 -7.40 6.14 -26.64
C HIS A 221 -7.92 5.46 -27.92
N LYS A 222 -7.59 6.06 -29.07
CA LYS A 222 -7.77 5.44 -30.41
C LYS A 222 -6.54 4.63 -30.80
N VAL A 223 -6.20 3.64 -29.98
CA VAL A 223 -5.03 2.77 -30.14
C VAL A 223 -5.47 1.32 -29.93
N ASP A 224 -4.82 0.38 -30.61
CA ASP A 224 -5.11 -1.04 -30.44
C ASP A 224 -4.82 -1.51 -29.01
N ALA A 225 -5.68 -2.39 -28.50
CA ALA A 225 -5.66 -2.88 -27.12
C ALA A 225 -4.35 -3.60 -26.75
N ASP A 226 -3.76 -4.34 -27.68
CA ASP A 226 -2.50 -5.08 -27.51
C ASP A 226 -1.30 -4.13 -27.35
N LYS A 227 -1.28 -3.04 -28.12
CA LYS A 227 -0.26 -1.99 -28.04
C LYS A 227 -0.29 -1.28 -26.70
N LEU A 228 -1.49 -0.88 -26.23
CA LEU A 228 -1.61 -0.25 -24.90
C LEU A 228 -1.28 -1.22 -23.76
N LEU A 229 -1.69 -2.50 -23.86
CA LEU A 229 -1.29 -3.50 -22.87
C LEU A 229 0.23 -3.63 -22.78
N THR A 230 0.91 -3.65 -23.92
CA THR A 230 2.38 -3.72 -23.99
C THR A 230 3.02 -2.48 -23.37
N GLN A 231 2.50 -1.29 -23.64
CA GLN A 231 2.98 -0.05 -23.03
C GLN A 231 2.77 -0.02 -21.51
N ALA A 232 1.59 -0.43 -21.04
CA ALA A 232 1.27 -0.49 -19.61
C ALA A 232 2.19 -1.48 -18.87
N LYS A 233 2.43 -2.66 -19.44
CA LYS A 233 3.39 -3.64 -18.90
C LYS A 233 4.82 -3.11 -18.88
N ARG A 234 5.24 -2.33 -19.88
CA ARG A 234 6.56 -1.70 -19.92
C ARG A 234 6.74 -0.71 -18.76
N VAL A 235 5.71 0.09 -18.46
CA VAL A 235 5.72 0.98 -17.29
C VAL A 235 5.94 0.18 -16.01
N GLN A 236 5.16 -0.89 -15.80
CA GLN A 236 5.29 -1.74 -14.62
C GLN A 236 6.67 -2.39 -14.53
N GLN A 237 7.26 -2.80 -15.67
CA GLN A 237 8.61 -3.37 -15.71
C GLN A 237 9.67 -2.35 -15.29
N HIS A 238 9.62 -1.12 -15.82
CA HIS A 238 10.57 -0.07 -15.44
C HIS A 238 10.50 0.28 -13.95
N VAL A 239 9.27 0.37 -13.41
CA VAL A 239 9.05 0.63 -11.98
C VAL A 239 9.56 -0.53 -11.13
N PHE A 240 9.33 -1.77 -11.56
CA PHE A 240 9.86 -2.97 -10.90
C PHE A 240 11.40 -2.99 -10.88
N ASP A 241 12.03 -2.63 -11.99
CA ASP A 241 13.50 -2.57 -12.08
C ASP A 241 14.09 -1.49 -11.18
N LEU A 242 13.42 -0.34 -11.09
CA LEU A 242 13.82 0.73 -10.18
C LEU A 242 13.60 0.34 -8.71
N GLN A 243 12.47 -0.32 -8.39
CA GLN A 243 12.19 -0.84 -7.04
C GLN A 243 13.31 -1.77 -6.56
N ARG A 244 13.81 -2.68 -7.40
CA ARG A 244 14.91 -3.58 -7.04
C ARG A 244 16.18 -2.81 -6.69
N GLN A 245 16.49 -1.75 -7.42
CA GLN A 245 17.62 -0.89 -7.12
C GLN A 245 17.43 -0.13 -5.80
N THR A 246 16.22 0.37 -5.53
CA THR A 246 15.89 1.01 -4.24
C THR A 246 16.01 0.04 -3.08
N GLN A 247 15.53 -1.20 -3.22
CA GLN A 247 15.65 -2.23 -2.19
C GLN A 247 17.11 -2.54 -1.86
N GLN A 248 17.96 -2.68 -2.89
CA GLN A 248 19.39 -2.90 -2.66
C GLN A 248 20.04 -1.71 -1.94
N ALA A 249 19.74 -0.49 -2.37
CA ALA A 249 20.28 0.72 -1.73
C ALA A 249 19.82 0.85 -0.27
N LEU A 250 18.55 0.55 0.03
CA LEU A 250 18.01 0.52 1.39
C LEU A 250 18.71 -0.52 2.26
N SER A 251 18.90 -1.74 1.74
CA SER A 251 19.62 -2.80 2.45
C SER A 251 21.06 -2.38 2.79
N ASP A 252 21.78 -1.84 1.81
CA ASP A 252 23.16 -1.37 2.00
C ASP A 252 23.24 -0.22 3.02
N ALA A 253 22.23 0.65 3.05
CA ALA A 253 22.12 1.73 4.03
C ALA A 253 21.85 1.20 5.44
N ILE A 254 20.96 0.21 5.58
CA ILE A 254 20.68 -0.47 6.86
C ILE A 254 21.98 -1.08 7.40
N ASP A 255 22.73 -1.82 6.58
CA ASP A 255 23.98 -2.45 7.01
C ASP A 255 25.01 -1.43 7.48
N ALA A 256 25.13 -0.31 6.76
CA ALA A 256 26.04 0.78 7.13
C ALA A 256 25.62 1.46 8.46
N ILE A 257 24.33 1.75 8.64
CA ILE A 257 23.80 2.35 9.88
C ILE A 257 24.00 1.41 11.07
N VAL A 258 23.72 0.12 10.90
CA VAL A 258 23.93 -0.91 11.94
C VAL A 258 25.40 -0.99 12.32
N ALA A 259 26.30 -1.01 11.34
CA ALA A 259 27.75 -1.05 11.59
C ALA A 259 28.23 0.19 12.36
N ALA A 260 27.77 1.39 11.99
CA ALA A 260 28.12 2.63 12.67
C ALA A 260 27.62 2.65 14.13
N LYS A 261 26.37 2.26 14.37
CA LYS A 261 25.81 2.15 15.72
C LYS A 261 26.55 1.13 16.59
N ALA A 262 26.83 -0.06 16.05
CA ALA A 262 27.57 -1.08 16.77
C ALA A 262 29.01 -0.63 17.11
N ALA A 263 29.65 0.16 16.24
CA ALA A 263 30.96 0.74 16.53
C ALA A 263 30.90 1.81 17.63
N GLN A 264 29.86 2.66 17.62
CA GLN A 264 29.58 3.62 18.68
C GLN A 264 29.39 2.92 20.04
N GLU A 265 28.62 1.83 20.08
CA GLU A 265 28.41 1.02 21.29
C GLU A 265 29.70 0.40 21.83
N ARG A 266 30.66 0.08 20.95
CA ARG A 266 32.01 -0.40 21.32
C ARG A 266 32.96 0.73 21.73
N GLY A 267 32.50 1.98 21.81
CA GLY A 267 33.31 3.13 22.19
C GLY A 267 34.17 3.72 21.06
N THR A 268 33.90 3.34 19.79
CA THR A 268 34.55 4.00 18.65
C THR A 268 33.99 5.41 18.50
N ALA A 269 34.85 6.40 18.23
CA ALA A 269 34.39 7.75 17.92
C ALA A 269 33.56 7.72 16.63
N VAL A 270 32.34 8.28 16.70
CA VAL A 270 31.38 8.35 15.59
C VAL A 270 30.89 9.78 15.50
N ASP A 271 30.86 10.34 14.29
CA ASP A 271 30.17 11.61 14.04
C ASP A 271 28.65 11.40 14.19
N THR A 272 28.11 11.81 15.34
CA THR A 272 26.70 11.63 15.68
C THR A 272 25.77 12.46 14.81
N GLY A 273 26.24 13.60 14.28
CA GLY A 273 25.48 14.44 13.36
C GLY A 273 25.26 13.74 12.03
N LYS A 274 26.34 13.20 11.45
CA LYS A 274 26.25 12.40 10.21
C LYS A 274 25.42 11.13 10.39
N LEU A 275 25.53 10.44 11.53
CA LEU A 275 24.76 9.21 11.77
C LEU A 275 23.27 9.52 11.87
N LYS A 276 22.89 10.60 12.57
CA LYS A 276 21.50 11.06 12.64
C LYS A 276 20.95 11.41 11.26
N GLU A 277 21.73 12.09 10.44
CA GLU A 277 21.33 12.43 9.07
C GLU A 277 21.21 11.19 8.17
N ALA A 278 22.12 10.22 8.31
CA ALA A 278 22.03 8.95 7.60
C ALA A 278 20.72 8.21 7.93
N VAL A 279 20.33 8.16 9.21
CA VAL A 279 19.04 7.59 9.64
C VAL A 279 17.87 8.32 9.01
N ARG A 280 17.88 9.66 9.03
CA ARG A 280 16.81 10.49 8.47
C ARG A 280 16.61 10.25 6.96
N LEU A 281 17.72 10.15 6.22
CA LEU A 281 17.70 9.87 4.78
C LEU A 281 17.22 8.43 4.49
N HIS A 282 17.62 7.45 5.31
CA HIS A 282 17.08 6.11 5.22
C HIS A 282 15.57 6.08 5.45
N GLN A 283 15.05 6.81 6.44
CA GLN A 283 13.60 6.95 6.68
C GLN A 283 12.87 7.54 5.46
N LEU A 284 13.42 8.60 4.86
CA LEU A 284 12.86 9.24 3.66
C LEU A 284 12.85 8.31 2.44
N ALA A 285 13.87 7.48 2.29
CA ALA A 285 13.94 6.47 1.25
C ALA A 285 12.92 5.35 1.51
N HIS A 286 12.84 4.85 2.75
CA HIS A 286 11.98 3.75 3.15
C HIS A 286 10.51 4.07 2.90
N VAL A 287 10.04 5.24 3.37
CA VAL A 287 8.63 5.63 3.22
C VAL A 287 8.20 5.73 1.76
N ARG A 288 9.08 6.25 0.87
CA ARG A 288 8.79 6.34 -0.57
C ARG A 288 8.74 4.99 -1.24
N TRP A 289 9.72 4.14 -0.98
CA TRP A 289 9.76 2.77 -1.50
C TRP A 289 8.53 1.99 -1.06
N GLU A 290 8.22 2.03 0.24
CA GLU A 290 7.12 1.26 0.78
C GLU A 290 5.77 1.77 0.24
N ASN A 291 5.52 3.07 0.34
CA ASN A 291 4.26 3.68 -0.07
C ASN A 291 3.98 3.46 -1.58
N LEU A 292 4.94 3.72 -2.46
CA LEU A 292 4.69 3.83 -3.91
C LEU A 292 4.76 2.52 -4.70
N VAL A 293 5.46 1.49 -4.19
CA VAL A 293 5.68 0.26 -4.98
C VAL A 293 5.49 -1.05 -4.20
N VAL A 294 5.55 -1.02 -2.87
CA VAL A 294 5.27 -2.23 -2.07
C VAL A 294 3.79 -2.29 -1.69
N LEU A 295 3.19 -1.14 -1.37
CA LEU A 295 1.82 -1.06 -0.86
C LEU A 295 0.82 -0.60 -1.93
N GLU A 296 1.26 0.22 -2.88
CA GLU A 296 0.48 0.57 -4.05
C GLU A 296 0.54 -0.56 -5.10
N ASN A 297 -0.61 -1.08 -5.51
CA ASN A 297 -0.69 -2.33 -6.26
C ASN A 297 -0.58 -2.19 -7.80
N SER A 298 -0.50 -0.98 -8.33
CA SER A 298 -0.50 -0.74 -9.78
C SER A 298 0.88 -0.89 -10.41
N MET A 299 1.94 -1.02 -9.60
CA MET A 299 3.34 -0.97 -10.05
C MET A 299 3.60 0.31 -10.86
N GLY A 300 3.17 1.45 -10.29
CA GLY A 300 3.33 2.79 -10.85
C GLY A 300 2.44 3.11 -12.05
N PHE A 301 1.54 2.22 -12.48
CA PHE A 301 0.64 2.55 -13.58
C PHE A 301 -0.29 3.72 -13.25
N HIS A 302 -0.74 3.88 -12.00
CA HIS A 302 -1.65 4.97 -11.61
C HIS A 302 -1.03 6.36 -11.77
N ASN A 303 0.28 6.51 -11.55
CA ASN A 303 1.01 7.76 -11.79
C ASN A 303 2.49 7.50 -12.06
N PRO A 304 2.85 7.09 -13.29
CA PRO A 304 4.21 6.61 -13.57
C PRO A 304 5.27 7.71 -13.43
N GLU A 305 4.89 8.97 -13.67
CA GLU A 305 5.82 10.11 -13.59
C GLU A 305 6.21 10.39 -12.14
N GLU A 306 5.24 10.45 -11.23
CA GLU A 306 5.51 10.62 -9.80
C GLU A 306 6.24 9.41 -9.21
N VAL A 307 5.78 8.19 -9.51
CA VAL A 307 6.40 6.98 -8.95
C VAL A 307 7.87 6.88 -9.36
N MET A 308 8.19 7.11 -10.64
CA MET A 308 9.58 7.07 -11.10
C MET A 308 10.43 8.19 -10.47
N LEU A 309 9.88 9.40 -10.33
CA LEU A 309 10.57 10.54 -9.72
C LEU A 309 10.89 10.28 -8.24
N GLU A 310 9.88 9.94 -7.44
CA GLU A 310 10.03 9.77 -6.00
C GLU A 310 10.80 8.49 -5.65
N LEU A 311 10.68 7.42 -6.44
CA LEU A 311 11.48 6.22 -6.25
C LEU A 311 12.96 6.45 -6.65
N GLY A 312 13.22 7.29 -7.66
CA GLY A 312 14.56 7.77 -7.98
C GLY A 312 15.18 8.56 -6.82
N LYS A 313 14.42 9.47 -6.19
CA LYS A 313 14.84 10.15 -4.95
C LYS A 313 15.07 9.17 -3.81
N ALA A 314 14.25 8.11 -3.69
CA ALA A 314 14.45 7.09 -2.67
C ALA A 314 15.78 6.34 -2.84
N VAL A 315 16.19 6.02 -4.07
CA VAL A 315 17.53 5.46 -4.34
C VAL A 315 18.62 6.43 -3.89
N ASP A 316 18.51 7.70 -4.28
CA ASP A 316 19.49 8.75 -3.93
C ASP A 316 19.60 8.93 -2.42
N PHE A 317 18.48 9.08 -1.70
CA PHE A 317 18.46 9.16 -0.24
C PHE A 317 19.07 7.93 0.43
N ALA A 318 18.76 6.72 -0.05
CA ALA A 318 19.35 5.50 0.51
C ALA A 318 20.87 5.44 0.28
N ARG A 319 21.37 5.87 -0.89
CA ARG A 319 22.81 5.93 -1.15
C ARG A 319 23.52 7.00 -0.33
N GLN A 320 22.91 8.18 -0.16
CA GLN A 320 23.45 9.21 0.73
C GLN A 320 23.46 8.74 2.19
N ALA A 321 22.42 8.04 2.64
CA ALA A 321 22.37 7.43 3.97
C ALA A 321 23.52 6.43 4.16
N GLN A 322 23.74 5.54 3.19
CA GLN A 322 24.83 4.57 3.19
C GLN A 322 26.20 5.26 3.28
N LEU A 323 26.44 6.30 2.49
CA LEU A 323 27.71 7.03 2.47
C LEU A 323 27.96 7.74 3.80
N LEU A 324 26.98 8.50 4.30
CA LEU A 324 27.11 9.21 5.57
C LEU A 324 27.35 8.25 6.74
N ALA A 325 26.63 7.12 6.79
CA ALA A 325 26.84 6.11 7.83
C ALA A 325 28.25 5.49 7.79
N ARG A 326 28.89 5.40 6.61
CA ARG A 326 30.29 4.93 6.50
C ARG A 326 31.29 6.01 6.90
N GLU A 327 31.04 7.25 6.49
CA GLU A 327 31.90 8.39 6.81
C GLU A 327 31.94 8.70 8.30
N THR A 328 30.92 8.35 9.07
CA THR A 328 30.92 8.58 10.52
C THR A 328 32.04 7.86 11.24
N LEU A 329 32.58 6.79 10.64
CA LEU A 329 33.68 5.98 11.18
C LEU A 329 35.06 6.44 10.69
N GLN A 330 35.10 7.42 9.78
CA GLN A 330 36.36 7.96 9.26
C GLN A 330 36.82 9.13 10.13
N PRO A 331 38.13 9.28 10.37
CA PRO A 331 38.66 10.48 11.01
C PRO A 331 38.30 11.73 10.18
N PRO A 332 38.13 12.91 10.80
CA PRO A 332 37.86 14.15 10.07
C PRO A 332 38.90 14.37 8.97
N ALA A 333 38.45 14.72 7.76
CA ALA A 333 39.36 15.10 6.70
C ALA A 333 40.20 16.30 7.19
N ARG A 334 41.53 16.15 7.13
CA ARG A 334 42.50 17.16 7.58
C ARG A 334 42.54 18.36 6.65
#